data_AF-A0A4S3ZUZ6-F1
#
_entry.id   AF-A0A4S3ZUZ6-F1
#
_cell.length_a   1.000
_cell.length_b   1.000
_cell.length_c   1.000
_cell.angle_alpha   90.00
_cell.angle_beta   90.00
_cell.angle_gamma   90.00
#
_symmetry.space_group_name_H-M   'P 1'
#
loop_
_entity.id
_entity.type
_entity.pdbx_description
1 polymer ?
#
loop_
_entity_poly.entity_id
_entity_poly.type
_entity_poly.pdbx_seq_one_letter_code
_entity_poly.pdbx_strand_id
1 'polypeptide(L)'
;MEARNCYLEFNFPDETTFYDLKVVFEKFKESRDNDAELDDQYWLEAFPEYAVSQFWFLDTDIKPLHATVVRTENSWHFYSLVDLLYKNYEVDFVSLRVLSPNIGILEYDPYSYPYGGTGGFIALLKAFTCIPTIINDGTGLYKIVFKDNGTYDLKDLDI
;
A
#
# COMPACT_ATOMS: atom_id res chain seq x y z
N MET A 1 -28.31 -4.93 2.37
CA MET A 1 -27.07 -5.43 1.77
C MET A 1 -25.97 -4.69 2.47
N GLU A 2 -25.21 -5.35 3.34
CA GLU A 2 -23.98 -4.75 3.86
C GLU A 2 -23.09 -4.42 2.66
N ALA A 3 -22.63 -3.17 2.55
CA ALA A 3 -21.55 -2.87 1.63
C ALA A 3 -20.37 -3.73 2.09
N ARG A 4 -19.98 -4.73 1.28
CA ARG A 4 -18.68 -5.36 1.47
C ARG A 4 -17.65 -4.28 1.15
N ASN A 5 -16.78 -4.00 2.10
CA ASN A 5 -15.66 -3.08 1.90
C ASN A 5 -14.90 -3.45 0.63
N CYS A 6 -14.27 -2.45 0.02
CA CYS A 6 -13.32 -2.68 -1.04
C CYS A 6 -12.08 -3.38 -0.46
N TYR A 7 -11.36 -4.15 -1.28
CA TYR A 7 -10.22 -4.90 -0.78
C TYR A 7 -9.16 -5.20 -1.84
N LEU A 8 -7.95 -5.48 -1.37
CA LEU A 8 -6.89 -6.12 -2.14
C LEU A 8 -6.53 -7.45 -1.48
N GLU A 9 -6.52 -8.54 -2.25
CA GLU A 9 -5.85 -9.77 -1.84
C GLU A 9 -4.40 -9.74 -2.34
N PHE A 10 -3.50 -10.32 -1.56
CA PHE A 10 -2.09 -10.36 -1.91
C PHE A 10 -1.41 -11.59 -1.33
N ASN A 11 -0.35 -12.05 -2.01
CA ASN A 11 0.56 -13.03 -1.45
C ASN A 11 1.62 -12.33 -0.59
N PHE A 12 1.98 -12.92 0.55
CA PHE A 12 3.11 -12.47 1.37
C PHE A 12 4.09 -13.64 1.61
N PRO A 13 5.41 -13.38 1.64
CA PRO A 13 6.42 -14.43 1.66
C PRO A 13 6.49 -15.17 3.01
N ASP A 14 6.35 -14.44 4.11
CA ASP A 14 6.47 -14.96 5.47
C ASP A 14 5.71 -14.10 6.48
N GLU A 15 5.58 -14.63 7.70
CA GLU A 15 4.84 -13.97 8.80
C GLU A 15 5.49 -12.66 9.26
N THR A 16 6.83 -12.57 9.22
CA THR A 16 7.56 -11.34 9.58
C THR A 16 7.18 -10.20 8.64
N THR A 17 7.20 -10.47 7.34
CA THR A 17 6.84 -9.51 6.30
C THR A 17 5.40 -9.03 6.45
N PHE A 18 4.46 -9.95 6.72
CA PHE A 18 3.07 -9.58 6.99
C PHE A 18 2.94 -8.75 8.27
N TYR A 19 3.67 -9.10 9.32
CA TYR A 19 3.66 -8.38 10.58
C TYR A 19 4.17 -6.95 10.41
N ASP A 20 5.30 -6.75 9.72
CA ASP A 20 5.87 -5.43 9.48
C ASP A 20 4.92 -4.55 8.65
N LEU A 21 4.31 -5.11 7.60
CA LEU A 21 3.26 -4.44 6.82
C LEU A 21 2.10 -4.04 7.72
N LYS A 22 1.68 -4.93 8.63
CA LYS A 22 0.58 -4.68 9.54
C LYS A 22 0.88 -3.55 10.51
N VAL A 23 2.08 -3.51 11.09
CA VAL A 23 2.50 -2.40 11.97
C VAL A 23 2.38 -1.05 11.25
N VAL A 24 2.84 -0.97 10.00
CA VAL A 24 2.75 0.27 9.21
C VAL A 24 1.31 0.61 8.81
N PHE A 25 0.51 -0.38 8.41
CA PHE A 25 -0.91 -0.18 8.12
C PHE A 25 -1.67 0.38 9.32
N GLU A 26 -1.48 -0.19 10.51
CA GLU A 26 -2.14 0.28 11.73
C GLU A 26 -1.69 1.70 12.09
N LYS A 27 -0.45 2.10 11.82
CA LYS A 27 0.00 3.49 11.99
C LYS A 27 -0.73 4.46 11.06
N PHE A 28 -0.95 4.11 9.79
CA PHE A 28 -1.77 4.93 8.89
C PHE A 28 -3.22 5.03 9.37
N LYS A 29 -3.81 3.91 9.79
CA LYS A 29 -5.16 3.87 10.35
C LYS A 29 -5.27 4.76 11.61
N GLU A 30 -4.43 4.52 12.61
CA GLU A 30 -4.45 5.25 13.89
C GLU A 30 -4.18 6.75 13.71
N SER A 31 -3.22 7.12 12.86
CA SER A 31 -2.91 8.53 12.61
C SER A 31 -4.07 9.30 11.98
N ARG A 32 -4.85 8.65 11.10
CA ARG A 32 -6.03 9.23 10.48
C ARG A 32 -7.25 9.24 11.40
N ASP A 33 -7.46 8.17 12.17
CA ASP A 33 -8.55 8.09 13.14
C ASP A 33 -8.42 9.17 14.24
N ASN A 34 -7.18 9.58 14.56
CA ASN A 34 -6.89 10.56 15.59
C ASN A 34 -6.55 11.97 15.07
N ASP A 35 -6.57 12.19 13.75
CA ASP A 35 -6.13 13.46 13.12
C ASP A 35 -4.76 13.93 13.66
N ALA A 36 -3.83 12.98 13.84
CA ALA A 36 -2.50 13.26 14.36
C ALA A 36 -1.74 14.14 13.37
N GLU A 37 -0.80 14.97 13.81
CA GLU A 37 0.16 15.67 12.96
C GLU A 37 1.53 14.99 13.07
N LEU A 38 1.93 14.25 12.03
CA LEU A 38 3.16 13.45 12.00
C LEU A 38 4.10 13.96 10.90
N ASP A 39 5.39 14.03 11.21
CA ASP A 39 6.42 14.53 10.31
C ASP A 39 7.08 13.43 9.46
N ASP A 40 7.94 13.86 8.53
CA ASP A 40 8.65 12.98 7.61
C ASP A 40 9.57 11.98 8.35
N GLN A 41 10.19 12.40 9.45
CA GLN A 41 11.07 11.54 10.24
C GLN A 41 10.29 10.38 10.87
N TYR A 42 9.11 10.66 11.43
CA TYR A 42 8.23 9.63 11.98
C TYR A 42 7.90 8.56 10.93
N TRP A 43 7.52 8.97 9.73
CA TRP A 43 7.14 8.03 8.67
C TRP A 43 8.33 7.22 8.16
N LEU A 44 9.50 7.84 8.03
CA LEU A 44 10.73 7.13 7.65
C LEU A 44 11.11 6.06 8.68
N GLU A 45 10.98 6.36 9.98
CA GLU A 45 11.26 5.42 11.08
C GLU A 45 10.18 4.35 11.26
N ALA A 46 8.95 4.61 10.82
CA ALA A 46 7.85 3.66 10.91
C ALA A 46 8.02 2.45 9.98
N PHE A 47 8.71 2.62 8.85
CA PHE A 47 8.91 1.56 7.87
C PHE A 47 10.20 0.78 8.15
N PRO A 48 10.22 -0.55 7.95
CA PRO A 48 11.45 -1.32 8.01
C PRO A 48 12.38 -0.95 6.85
N GLU A 49 13.69 -1.03 7.08
CA GLU A 49 14.73 -0.67 6.10
C GLU A 49 14.52 -1.32 4.73
N TYR A 50 14.18 -2.62 4.69
CA TYR A 50 14.01 -3.31 3.42
C TYR A 50 12.85 -2.76 2.57
N ALA A 51 11.81 -2.22 3.22
CA ALA A 51 10.68 -1.58 2.55
C ALA A 51 11.05 -0.17 2.09
N VAL A 52 11.75 0.60 2.93
CA VAL A 52 12.26 1.94 2.57
C VAL A 52 13.19 1.87 1.36
N SER A 53 14.04 0.85 1.28
CA SER A 53 14.93 0.61 0.14
C SER A 53 14.20 0.48 -1.21
N GLN A 54 12.89 0.19 -1.24
CA GLN A 54 12.10 0.06 -2.48
C GLN A 54 11.63 1.41 -3.07
N PHE A 55 11.91 2.53 -2.41
CA PHE A 55 11.51 3.86 -2.83
C PHE A 55 12.69 4.71 -3.30
N TRP A 56 12.41 5.73 -4.12
CA TRP A 56 13.39 6.77 -4.40
C TRP A 56 13.08 8.05 -3.60
N PHE A 57 14.08 8.91 -3.45
CA PHE A 57 14.03 10.14 -2.66
C PHE A 57 14.55 11.33 -3.48
N LEU A 58 14.00 12.52 -3.26
CA LEU A 58 14.53 13.79 -3.75
C LEU A 58 15.79 14.19 -2.97
N ASP A 59 16.57 15.11 -3.51
CA ASP A 59 17.76 15.63 -2.81
C ASP A 59 17.46 16.47 -1.58
N THR A 60 16.26 17.03 -1.51
CA THR A 60 15.76 17.83 -0.39
C THR A 60 15.15 17.00 0.74
N ASP A 61 14.96 15.71 0.51
CA ASP A 61 14.30 14.83 1.47
C ASP A 61 15.20 14.45 2.65
N ILE A 62 14.57 14.10 3.77
CA ILE A 62 15.21 13.26 4.78
C ILE A 62 15.40 11.87 4.18
N LYS A 63 16.66 11.42 4.06
CA LYS A 63 17.04 10.15 3.41
C LYS A 63 17.45 9.09 4.43
N PRO A 64 17.21 7.80 4.16
CA PRO A 64 17.79 6.73 4.95
C PRO A 64 19.32 6.65 4.79
N LEU A 65 19.99 5.99 5.74
CA LEU A 65 21.43 5.75 5.69
C LEU A 65 21.82 4.58 4.77
N HIS A 66 20.85 3.79 4.31
CA HIS A 66 21.03 2.65 3.42
C HIS A 66 20.69 2.99 1.97
N ALA A 67 21.03 2.08 1.05
CA ALA A 67 20.77 2.26 -0.38
C ALA A 67 19.27 2.16 -0.69
N THR A 68 18.84 2.98 -1.63
CA THR A 68 17.45 3.09 -2.10
C THR A 68 17.39 2.93 -3.62
N VAL A 69 16.22 2.67 -4.19
CA VAL A 69 16.10 2.55 -5.66
C VAL A 69 16.39 3.88 -6.36
N VAL A 70 16.98 3.77 -7.55
CA VAL A 70 17.13 4.91 -8.46
C VAL A 70 15.76 5.22 -9.07
N ARG A 71 15.47 6.52 -9.26
CA ARG A 71 14.23 6.97 -9.90
C ARG A 71 14.11 6.41 -11.33
N THR A 72 13.00 5.73 -11.58
CA THR A 72 12.54 5.23 -12.89
C THR A 72 11.08 5.64 -13.11
N GLU A 73 10.52 5.33 -14.27
CA GLU A 73 9.11 5.56 -14.58
C GLU A 73 8.16 4.74 -13.68
N ASN A 74 8.64 3.63 -13.10
CA ASN A 74 7.83 2.69 -12.32
C ASN A 74 8.15 2.69 -10.82
N SER A 75 9.09 3.53 -10.37
CA SER A 75 9.50 3.63 -8.97
C SER A 75 8.70 4.71 -8.24
N TRP A 76 8.29 4.43 -7.00
CA TRP A 76 7.57 5.37 -6.17
C TRP A 76 8.50 6.24 -5.32
N HIS A 77 8.11 7.51 -5.19
CA HIS A 77 8.70 8.43 -4.22
C HIS A 77 8.16 8.12 -2.84
N PHE A 78 9.03 7.99 -1.83
CA PHE A 78 8.62 7.59 -0.48
C PHE A 78 7.58 8.56 0.11
N TYR A 79 7.92 9.85 0.23
CA TYR A 79 7.03 10.82 0.88
C TYR A 79 5.75 11.10 0.08
N SER A 80 5.75 10.92 -1.25
CA SER A 80 4.51 11.01 -2.01
C SER A 80 3.56 9.85 -1.74
N LEU A 81 4.08 8.64 -1.49
CA LEU A 81 3.24 7.53 -1.05
C LEU A 81 2.68 7.81 0.34
N VAL A 82 3.53 8.25 1.27
CA VAL A 82 3.11 8.60 2.64
C VAL A 82 2.04 9.68 2.62
N ASP A 83 2.27 10.81 1.94
CA ASP A 83 1.31 11.91 1.82
C ASP A 83 0.00 11.45 1.16
N LEU A 84 0.07 10.56 0.17
CA LEU A 84 -1.13 9.95 -0.40
C LEU A 84 -1.88 9.19 0.69
N LEU A 85 -1.28 8.17 1.28
CA LEU A 85 -1.94 7.26 2.22
C LEU A 85 -2.47 7.97 3.48
N TYR A 86 -1.70 8.92 4.00
CA TYR A 86 -1.98 9.59 5.27
C TYR A 86 -2.89 10.81 5.13
N LYS A 87 -2.66 11.68 4.13
CA LYS A 87 -3.35 12.98 4.04
C LYS A 87 -4.41 13.03 2.95
N ASN A 88 -4.11 12.44 1.79
CA ASN A 88 -4.89 12.68 0.57
C ASN A 88 -5.79 11.51 0.16
N TYR A 89 -5.67 10.34 0.79
CA TYR A 89 -6.43 9.17 0.38
C TYR A 89 -7.87 9.26 0.88
N GLU A 90 -8.83 9.38 -0.03
CA GLU A 90 -10.26 9.46 0.29
C GLU A 90 -10.88 8.07 0.61
N VAL A 91 -10.25 7.35 1.54
CA VAL A 91 -10.67 6.00 1.98
C VAL A 91 -10.53 5.86 3.48
N ASP A 92 -11.36 5.08 4.16
CA ASP A 92 -11.05 4.58 5.50
C ASP A 92 -10.20 3.32 5.42
N PHE A 93 -9.15 3.24 6.23
CA PHE A 93 -8.39 2.01 6.43
C PHE A 93 -9.21 1.08 7.33
N VAL A 94 -9.79 0.01 6.78
CA VAL A 94 -10.70 -0.84 7.55
C VAL A 94 -9.92 -1.91 8.31
N SER A 95 -9.25 -2.83 7.60
CA SER A 95 -8.51 -3.91 8.25
C SER A 95 -7.40 -4.51 7.37
N LEU A 96 -6.44 -5.15 8.03
CA LEU A 96 -5.40 -5.96 7.39
C LEU A 96 -5.25 -7.28 8.13
N ARG A 97 -5.56 -8.40 7.46
CA ARG A 97 -5.58 -9.74 8.07
C ARG A 97 -5.08 -10.83 7.13
N VAL A 98 -4.70 -11.96 7.71
CA VAL A 98 -4.41 -13.18 6.97
C VAL A 98 -5.73 -13.86 6.61
N LEU A 99 -5.92 -14.15 5.33
CA LEU A 99 -7.09 -14.88 4.81
C LEU A 99 -6.85 -16.39 4.82
N SER A 100 -5.66 -16.82 4.37
CA SER A 100 -5.20 -18.21 4.39
C SER A 100 -3.66 -18.24 4.36
N PRO A 101 -2.98 -19.41 4.46
CA PRO A 101 -1.52 -19.45 4.46
C PRO A 101 -0.93 -18.66 3.29
N ASN A 102 -0.05 -17.70 3.61
CA ASN A 102 0.61 -16.80 2.65
C ASN A 102 -0.31 -15.88 1.84
N ILE A 103 -1.61 -15.78 2.17
CA ILE A 103 -2.57 -14.88 1.51
C ILE A 103 -3.12 -13.89 2.52
N GLY A 104 -2.86 -12.61 2.29
CA GLY A 104 -3.37 -11.49 3.08
C GLY A 104 -4.49 -10.77 2.36
N ILE A 105 -5.30 -10.04 3.12
CA ILE A 105 -6.34 -9.16 2.62
C ILE A 105 -6.26 -7.80 3.32
N LEU A 106 -6.20 -6.74 2.52
CA LEU A 106 -6.26 -5.34 2.94
C LEU A 106 -7.65 -4.81 2.56
N GLU A 107 -8.43 -4.38 3.54
CA GLU A 107 -9.76 -3.79 3.34
C GLU A 107 -9.76 -2.29 3.60
N TYR A 108 -10.53 -1.57 2.80
CA TYR A 108 -10.73 -0.14 2.89
C TYR A 108 -12.16 0.23 2.45
N ASP A 109 -12.65 1.38 2.92
CA ASP A 109 -13.95 1.91 2.55
C ASP A 109 -13.79 3.27 1.82
N PRO A 110 -14.07 3.36 0.51
CA PRO A 110 -13.86 4.60 -0.24
C PRO A 110 -14.99 5.62 -0.02
N TYR A 111 -14.63 6.88 0.20
CA TYR A 111 -15.61 7.97 0.37
C TYR A 111 -16.23 8.43 -0.97
N SER A 112 -15.41 8.54 -2.02
CA SER A 112 -15.82 9.03 -3.34
C SER A 112 -15.02 8.35 -4.45
N TYR A 113 -15.70 7.81 -5.46
CA TYR A 113 -15.01 7.23 -6.63
C TYR A 113 -14.69 8.32 -7.69
N PRO A 114 -13.46 8.36 -8.26
CA PRO A 114 -12.29 7.56 -7.92
C PRO A 114 -11.54 8.14 -6.70
N TYR A 115 -11.30 7.32 -5.68
CA TYR A 115 -10.71 7.72 -4.38
C TYR A 115 -9.18 7.86 -4.44
N GLY A 116 -8.61 8.29 -5.57
CA GLY A 116 -7.16 8.23 -5.84
C GLY A 116 -6.67 6.89 -6.39
N GLY A 117 -7.58 5.93 -6.60
CA GLY A 117 -7.31 4.61 -7.20
C GLY A 117 -6.53 3.68 -6.26
N THR A 118 -6.26 2.43 -6.68
CA THR A 118 -5.57 1.42 -5.85
C THR A 118 -4.04 1.46 -5.94
N GLY A 119 -3.48 2.38 -6.72
CA GLY A 119 -2.03 2.46 -6.99
C GLY A 119 -1.20 2.66 -5.72
N GLY A 120 -1.69 3.46 -4.77
CA GLY A 120 -1.03 3.66 -3.47
C GLY A 120 -0.94 2.36 -2.65
N PHE A 121 -2.05 1.62 -2.53
CA PHE A 121 -2.03 0.31 -1.86
C PHE A 121 -1.13 -0.71 -2.56
N ILE A 122 -1.12 -0.75 -3.89
CA ILE A 122 -0.22 -1.63 -4.65
C ILE A 122 1.24 -1.27 -4.39
N ALA A 123 1.58 0.02 -4.38
CA ALA A 123 2.93 0.49 -4.08
C ALA A 123 3.36 0.11 -2.66
N LEU A 124 2.47 0.32 -1.67
CA LEU A 124 2.69 -0.10 -0.29
C LEU A 124 2.96 -1.60 -0.21
N LEU A 125 2.07 -2.44 -0.74
CA LEU A 125 2.22 -3.90 -0.69
C LEU A 125 3.53 -4.37 -1.35
N LYS A 126 3.86 -3.82 -2.53
CA LYS A 126 5.11 -4.15 -3.23
C LYS A 126 6.36 -3.77 -2.43
N ALA A 127 6.34 -2.65 -1.70
CA ALA A 127 7.45 -2.24 -0.86
C ALA A 127 7.75 -3.27 0.23
N PHE A 128 6.71 -3.91 0.76
CA PHE A 128 6.83 -5.02 1.70
C PHE A 128 7.03 -6.38 1.01
N THR A 129 7.47 -6.42 -0.25
CA THR A 129 7.64 -7.67 -1.03
C THR A 129 6.37 -8.51 -1.17
N CYS A 130 5.20 -7.94 -0.85
CA CYS A 130 3.92 -8.57 -1.03
C CYS A 130 3.48 -8.40 -2.49
N ILE A 131 2.78 -9.40 -3.03
CA ILE A 131 2.34 -9.42 -4.44
C ILE A 131 0.82 -9.34 -4.47
N PRO A 132 0.24 -8.16 -4.76
CA PRO A 132 -1.19 -8.00 -4.98
C PRO A 132 -1.69 -8.93 -6.09
N THR A 133 -2.80 -9.63 -5.88
CA THR A 133 -3.35 -10.61 -6.83
C THR A 133 -4.74 -10.24 -7.31
N ILE A 134 -5.59 -9.73 -6.42
CA ILE A 134 -6.99 -9.39 -6.69
C ILE A 134 -7.30 -8.00 -6.12
N ILE A 135 -8.11 -7.23 -6.84
CA ILE A 135 -8.71 -5.99 -6.38
C ILE A 135 -10.22 -6.11 -6.49
N ASN A 136 -10.91 -5.77 -5.40
CA ASN A 136 -12.29 -5.35 -5.43
C ASN A 136 -12.30 -3.85 -5.10
N ASP A 137 -12.71 -3.00 -6.05
CA ASP A 137 -12.76 -1.55 -5.88
C ASP A 137 -14.17 -1.01 -5.69
N GLY A 138 -15.13 -1.90 -5.44
CA GLY A 138 -16.55 -1.57 -5.30
C GLY A 138 -17.31 -1.49 -6.62
N THR A 139 -16.60 -1.45 -7.76
CA THR A 139 -17.20 -1.44 -9.11
C THR A 139 -17.04 -2.76 -9.85
N GLY A 140 -15.99 -3.52 -9.52
CA GLY A 140 -15.75 -4.83 -10.09
C GLY A 140 -14.71 -5.63 -9.31
N LEU A 141 -14.45 -6.85 -9.80
CA LEU A 141 -13.42 -7.72 -9.28
C LEU A 141 -12.37 -7.95 -10.36
N TYR A 142 -11.13 -7.60 -10.07
CA TYR A 142 -10.06 -7.59 -11.04
C TYR A 142 -8.89 -8.45 -10.59
N LYS A 143 -8.35 -9.26 -11.50
CA LYS A 143 -7.05 -9.91 -11.32
C LYS A 143 -5.95 -8.96 -11.77
N ILE A 144 -4.93 -8.81 -10.94
CA ILE A 144 -3.71 -8.07 -11.28
C ILE A 144 -2.77 -8.99 -12.05
N VAL A 145 -2.28 -8.52 -13.20
CA VAL A 145 -1.29 -9.22 -14.02
C VAL A 145 -0.06 -8.33 -14.16
N PHE A 146 1.00 -8.65 -13.42
CA PHE A 146 2.27 -7.94 -13.52
C PHE A 146 3.01 -8.28 -14.81
N LYS A 147 3.63 -7.27 -15.41
CA LYS A 147 4.50 -7.36 -16.58
C LYS A 147 5.96 -7.31 -16.17
N ASP A 148 6.85 -7.83 -17.02
CA ASP A 148 8.30 -7.86 -16.78
C ASP A 148 8.91 -6.46 -16.59
N ASN A 149 8.27 -5.42 -17.14
CA ASN A 149 8.71 -4.04 -16.99
C ASN A 149 8.29 -3.39 -15.65
N GLY A 150 7.62 -4.11 -14.75
CA GLY A 150 7.18 -3.63 -13.44
C GLY A 150 5.81 -2.94 -13.41
N THR A 151 5.18 -2.75 -14.57
CA THR A 151 3.78 -2.31 -14.69
C THR A 151 2.80 -3.47 -14.49
N TYR A 152 1.51 -3.18 -14.42
CA TYR A 152 0.47 -4.21 -14.31
C TYR A 152 -0.76 -3.85 -15.13
N ASP A 153 -1.50 -4.88 -15.54
CA ASP A 153 -2.84 -4.76 -16.09
C ASP A 153 -3.88 -5.27 -15.10
N LEU A 154 -5.09 -4.74 -15.20
CA LEU A 154 -6.26 -5.25 -14.51
C LEU A 154 -7.10 -6.05 -15.50
N LYS A 155 -7.31 -7.33 -15.21
CA LYS A 155 -8.22 -8.18 -15.97
C LYS A 155 -9.49 -8.40 -15.16
N ASP A 156 -10.62 -7.99 -15.71
CA ASP A 156 -11.93 -8.26 -15.13
C ASP A 156 -12.12 -9.78 -14.94
N LEU A 157 -12.66 -10.16 -13.78
CA LEU A 157 -12.92 -11.54 -13.43
C LEU A 157 -14.34 -12.00 -13.78
N ASP A 158 -15.16 -11.18 -14.45
CA ASP A 158 -16.51 -11.50 -14.92
C ASP A 158 -17.31 -12.31 -13.88
N ILE A 159 -17.93 -11.63 -12.92
CA ILE A 159 -18.86 -12.26 -11.96
C ILE A 159 -20.24 -12.42 -12.59
#